data_AF-A0A2D6RME7-F1
#
_entry.id   AF-A0A2D6RME7-F1
#
_cell.length_a   1.000
_cell.length_b   1.000
_cell.length_c   1.000
_cell.angle_alpha   90.00
_cell.angle_beta   90.00
_cell.angle_gamma   90.00
#
_symmetry.space_group_name_H-M   'P 1'
#
loop_
_entity.id
_entity.type
_entity.pdbx_description
1 polymer ?
#
loop_
_entity_poly.entity_id
_entity_poly.type
_entity_poly.pdbx_seq_one_letter_code
_entity_poly.pdbx_strand_id
1 'polypeptide(L)'
;MEFQLCFLSNRYFITAYRTINVMTPMIIPTAMIILCCYCLKSFLNDVVFFYYMFRVKRDLKVYEKKGNRWLKSDRFQNVLEIAKMYKAHGNLDFLIDKKDTRFLKGMFDRKEMGARINVLPDGRKLDKTFSLFSPGLVVHGEMNDDHWDVMYKNKGGTYSYVYALEKKEKFAKRKYKKVEKFERCFPKLKRNVLKGLKKGDELSLEMYTLLKTCMRVGNEVYFKAHKHRGLSTLEGKNIVIWRDKVSFNFTGKDGVPISICEKFPKVYVDALKKRLRNGFIFVYNNRLLCERDFKKGFKKYCGEEFYPHIVRSHYATIEAKKLLKKRKLSKKEVDKMFVSIASKLGHKKCVNGEWKDNFTVTVNHYIDPAVVERIKKRVQ
;
A
#
# COMPACT_ATOMS: atom_id res chain seq x y z
N MET A 1 -53.92 -14.51 -14.44
CA MET A 1 -52.96 -15.11 -13.49
C MET A 1 -51.58 -14.52 -13.82
N GLU A 2 -51.32 -13.32 -13.31
CA GLU A 2 -49.99 -12.69 -13.38
C GLU A 2 -49.05 -13.44 -12.43
N PHE A 3 -47.84 -13.78 -12.88
CA PHE A 3 -46.69 -13.87 -11.99
C PHE A 3 -45.39 -13.52 -12.72
N GLN A 4 -44.67 -12.61 -12.08
CA GLN A 4 -43.38 -12.01 -12.43
C GLN A 4 -42.27 -13.04 -12.70
N LEU A 5 -41.48 -12.81 -13.75
CA LEU A 5 -40.16 -13.42 -13.93
C LEU A 5 -39.13 -12.72 -13.03
N CYS A 6 -38.88 -13.34 -11.87
CA CYS A 6 -37.86 -12.92 -10.92
C CYS A 6 -36.50 -13.45 -11.38
N PHE A 7 -35.55 -12.53 -11.62
CA PHE A 7 -34.13 -12.84 -11.80
C PHE A 7 -33.56 -13.42 -10.49
N LEU A 8 -33.15 -14.68 -10.49
CA LEU A 8 -32.37 -15.25 -9.37
C LEU A 8 -31.12 -16.02 -9.82
N SER A 9 -30.04 -15.61 -9.18
CA SER A 9 -28.63 -15.99 -9.27
C SER A 9 -28.30 -17.49 -9.21
N ASN A 10 -27.49 -17.94 -10.16
CA ASN A 10 -26.24 -18.74 -10.12
C ASN A 10 -25.83 -19.63 -8.91
N ARG A 11 -26.70 -20.04 -7.99
CA ARG A 11 -26.33 -20.89 -6.83
C ARG A 11 -26.98 -22.27 -6.74
N TYR A 12 -27.86 -22.64 -7.66
CA TYR A 12 -28.55 -23.94 -7.62
C TYR A 12 -28.02 -25.01 -8.60
N PHE A 13 -27.01 -24.68 -9.41
CA PHE A 13 -26.48 -25.62 -10.42
C PHE A 13 -25.73 -26.84 -9.85
N ILE A 14 -25.36 -26.83 -8.57
CA ILE A 14 -24.58 -27.91 -7.94
C ILE A 14 -25.48 -28.95 -7.24
N THR A 15 -26.75 -28.65 -6.98
CA THR A 15 -27.61 -29.56 -6.21
C THR A 15 -28.39 -30.57 -7.08
N ALA A 16 -28.59 -30.28 -8.37
CA ALA A 16 -29.36 -31.16 -9.27
C ALA A 16 -28.59 -32.42 -9.72
N TYR A 17 -27.26 -32.45 -9.60
CA TYR A 17 -26.44 -33.60 -10.02
C TYR A 17 -26.38 -34.75 -9.00
N ARG A 18 -26.93 -34.58 -7.79
CA ARG A 18 -26.90 -35.60 -6.75
C ARG A 18 -28.20 -36.41 -6.58
N THR A 19 -29.26 -36.05 -7.30
CA THR A 19 -30.58 -36.69 -7.13
C THR A 19 -31.00 -37.58 -8.31
N ILE A 20 -30.13 -37.82 -9.29
CA ILE A 20 -30.42 -38.68 -10.46
C ILE A 20 -29.97 -40.13 -10.25
N ASN A 21 -29.40 -40.49 -9.08
CA ASN A 21 -28.88 -41.84 -8.84
C ASN A 21 -29.77 -42.75 -7.99
N VAL A 22 -31.05 -42.40 -7.79
CA VAL A 22 -32.01 -43.30 -7.14
C VAL A 22 -33.37 -43.16 -7.82
N MET A 23 -33.56 -43.83 -8.96
CA MET A 23 -34.88 -44.33 -9.39
C MET A 23 -34.74 -45.30 -10.57
N THR A 24 -35.43 -46.43 -10.45
CA THR A 24 -35.57 -47.56 -11.37
C THR A 24 -36.25 -47.18 -12.70
N PRO A 25 -36.19 -48.05 -13.75
CA PRO A 25 -36.28 -47.61 -15.13
C PRO A 25 -37.74 -47.43 -15.55
N MET A 26 -38.14 -46.17 -15.70
CA MET A 26 -39.39 -45.82 -16.37
C MET A 26 -39.03 -45.22 -17.72
N ILE A 27 -39.60 -45.83 -18.76
CA ILE A 27 -39.35 -45.59 -20.18
C ILE A 27 -39.43 -44.08 -20.47
N ILE A 28 -38.27 -43.44 -20.68
CA ILE A 28 -38.21 -42.08 -21.22
C ILE A 28 -38.41 -42.21 -22.74
N PRO A 29 -39.43 -41.57 -23.34
CA PRO A 29 -39.62 -41.62 -24.77
C PRO A 29 -38.39 -41.04 -25.47
N THR A 30 -37.89 -41.72 -26.49
CA THR A 30 -36.74 -41.33 -27.34
C THR A 30 -36.85 -39.90 -27.88
N ALA A 31 -38.06 -39.33 -27.95
CA ALA A 31 -38.31 -37.94 -28.30
C ALA A 31 -37.77 -36.91 -27.27
N MET A 32 -37.75 -37.21 -25.96
CA MET A 32 -37.21 -36.29 -24.95
C MET A 32 -35.67 -36.24 -24.93
N ILE A 33 -35.01 -37.34 -25.31
CA ILE A 33 -33.54 -37.38 -25.41
C ILE A 33 -33.07 -36.60 -26.64
N ILE A 34 -33.81 -36.66 -27.75
CA ILE A 34 -33.50 -35.90 -28.97
C ILE A 34 -33.74 -34.40 -28.74
N LEU A 35 -34.81 -34.01 -28.02
CA LEU A 35 -35.03 -32.60 -27.66
C LEU A 35 -33.95 -32.08 -26.70
N CYS A 36 -33.49 -32.90 -25.75
CA CYS A 36 -32.42 -32.51 -24.83
C CYS A 36 -31.07 -32.36 -25.55
N CYS A 37 -30.75 -33.22 -26.52
CA CYS A 37 -29.53 -33.12 -27.32
C CYS A 37 -29.58 -31.97 -28.35
N TYR A 38 -30.71 -31.69 -28.99
CA TYR A 38 -30.85 -30.52 -29.89
C TYR A 38 -30.87 -29.20 -29.12
N CYS A 39 -31.52 -29.18 -27.95
CA CYS A 39 -31.48 -28.02 -27.08
C CYS A 39 -30.06 -27.80 -26.53
N LEU A 40 -29.32 -28.84 -26.10
CA LEU A 40 -27.90 -28.67 -25.73
C LEU A 40 -27.00 -28.27 -26.90
N LYS A 41 -27.21 -28.77 -28.13
CA LYS A 41 -26.39 -28.39 -29.30
C LYS A 41 -26.67 -26.96 -29.76
N SER A 42 -27.92 -26.49 -29.62
CA SER A 42 -28.28 -25.07 -29.82
C SER A 42 -27.80 -24.18 -28.67
N PHE A 43 -27.85 -24.66 -27.43
CA PHE A 43 -27.41 -23.89 -26.25
C PHE A 43 -25.87 -23.83 -26.12
N LEU A 44 -25.15 -24.83 -26.65
CA LEU A 44 -23.68 -24.83 -26.71
C LEU A 44 -23.13 -24.05 -27.91
N ASN A 45 -23.88 -23.92 -29.00
CA ASN A 45 -23.47 -23.11 -30.15
C ASN A 45 -23.73 -21.60 -29.97
N ASP A 46 -24.58 -21.21 -29.03
CA ASP A 46 -24.92 -19.80 -28.75
C ASP A 46 -24.38 -19.28 -27.41
N VAL A 47 -23.44 -19.99 -26.75
CA VAL A 47 -22.53 -19.32 -25.81
C VAL A 47 -21.49 -18.55 -26.63
N VAL A 48 -21.92 -17.44 -27.23
CA VAL A 48 -21.02 -16.38 -27.63
C VAL A 48 -20.35 -15.91 -26.35
N PHE A 49 -19.18 -16.47 -26.05
CA PHE A 49 -18.25 -15.84 -25.14
C PHE A 49 -17.94 -14.47 -25.74
N PHE A 50 -18.66 -13.44 -25.29
CA PHE A 50 -18.32 -12.06 -25.56
C PHE A 50 -16.98 -11.81 -24.86
N TYR A 51 -15.89 -12.11 -25.57
CA TYR A 51 -14.56 -11.70 -25.22
C TYR A 51 -14.48 -10.20 -25.51
N TYR A 52 -14.71 -9.40 -24.47
CA TYR A 52 -14.54 -7.95 -24.51
C TYR A 52 -13.05 -7.59 -24.49
N MET A 53 -12.32 -8.03 -25.52
CA MET A 53 -10.88 -7.80 -25.65
C MET A 53 -10.62 -6.51 -26.41
N PHE A 54 -10.02 -5.53 -25.74
CA PHE A 54 -9.65 -4.24 -26.33
C PHE A 54 -8.14 -4.11 -26.46
N ARG A 55 -7.69 -3.58 -27.60
CA ARG A 55 -6.29 -3.22 -27.86
C ARG A 55 -6.21 -1.90 -28.62
N VAL A 56 -5.07 -1.24 -28.55
CA VAL A 56 -4.79 -0.03 -29.34
C VAL A 56 -3.83 -0.41 -30.46
N LYS A 57 -4.15 -0.06 -31.71
CA LYS A 57 -3.24 -0.25 -32.85
C LYS A 57 -2.31 0.95 -33.02
N ARG A 58 -1.28 0.82 -33.86
CA ARG A 58 -0.32 1.90 -34.17
C ARG A 58 -0.95 3.13 -34.82
N ASP A 59 -2.15 2.99 -35.39
CA ASP A 59 -2.97 4.10 -35.91
C ASP A 59 -3.59 4.97 -34.80
N LEU A 60 -3.28 4.68 -33.53
CA LEU A 60 -3.81 5.35 -32.34
C LEU A 60 -5.34 5.29 -32.26
N LYS A 61 -5.92 4.16 -32.66
CA LYS A 61 -7.35 3.85 -32.47
C LYS A 61 -7.51 2.60 -31.60
N VAL A 62 -8.58 2.59 -30.81
CA VAL A 62 -8.96 1.44 -30.00
C VAL A 62 -9.77 0.46 -30.86
N TYR A 63 -9.46 -0.82 -30.73
CA TYR A 63 -10.15 -1.90 -31.40
C TYR A 63 -10.65 -2.93 -30.39
N GLU A 64 -11.88 -3.39 -30.58
CA GLU A 64 -12.51 -4.50 -29.87
C GLU A 64 -12.43 -5.77 -30.74
N LYS A 65 -12.08 -6.90 -30.13
CA LYS A 65 -12.09 -8.20 -30.80
C LYS A 65 -13.51 -8.76 -30.81
N LYS A 66 -14.09 -9.00 -31.99
CA LYS A 66 -15.35 -9.74 -32.17
C LYS A 66 -15.10 -10.96 -33.06
N GLY A 67 -15.10 -12.15 -32.45
CA GLY A 67 -14.64 -13.37 -33.11
C GLY A 67 -13.19 -13.24 -33.59
N ASN A 68 -12.98 -13.38 -34.91
CA ASN A 68 -11.67 -13.24 -35.54
C ASN A 68 -11.38 -11.82 -36.08
N ARG A 69 -12.32 -10.87 -35.94
CA ARG A 69 -12.20 -9.51 -36.48
C ARG A 69 -11.92 -8.49 -35.38
N TRP A 70 -11.27 -7.40 -35.77
CA TRP A 70 -11.01 -6.23 -34.92
C TRP A 70 -11.85 -5.06 -35.42
N LEU A 71 -12.83 -4.63 -34.62
CA LEU A 71 -13.70 -3.50 -34.94
C LEU A 71 -13.27 -2.27 -34.13
N LYS A 72 -13.40 -1.08 -34.71
CA LYS A 72 -13.11 0.16 -33.98
C LYS A 72 -14.06 0.32 -32.79
N SER A 73 -13.57 0.94 -31.73
CA SER A 73 -14.35 1.19 -30.51
C SER A 73 -14.03 2.57 -29.95
N ASP A 74 -15.04 3.21 -29.37
CA ASP A 74 -14.90 4.49 -28.68
C ASP A 74 -14.55 4.33 -27.19
N ARG A 75 -14.40 3.11 -26.68
CA ARG A 75 -13.97 2.88 -25.29
C ARG A 75 -12.48 3.20 -25.12
N PHE A 76 -12.06 3.49 -23.88
CA PHE A 76 -10.65 3.72 -23.52
C PHE A 76 -9.99 4.91 -24.25
N GLN A 77 -10.74 6.00 -24.53
CA GLN A 77 -10.17 7.20 -25.17
C GLN A 77 -9.00 7.82 -24.39
N ASN A 78 -9.02 7.73 -23.06
CA ASN A 78 -7.93 8.16 -22.19
C ASN A 78 -6.59 7.48 -22.53
N VAL A 79 -6.62 6.25 -23.06
CA VAL A 79 -5.42 5.55 -23.52
C VAL A 79 -4.84 6.22 -24.76
N LEU A 80 -5.70 6.74 -25.64
CA LEU A 80 -5.28 7.41 -26.86
C LEU A 80 -4.60 8.74 -26.54
N GLU A 81 -5.08 9.48 -25.55
CA GLU A 81 -4.44 10.72 -25.07
C GLU A 81 -3.00 10.44 -24.63
N ILE A 82 -2.79 9.40 -23.82
CA ILE A 82 -1.45 9.00 -23.37
C ILE A 82 -0.59 8.55 -24.56
N ALA A 83 -1.13 7.74 -25.48
CA ALA A 83 -0.38 7.31 -26.65
C ALA A 83 0.00 8.49 -27.58
N LYS A 84 -0.87 9.50 -27.70
CA LYS A 84 -0.58 10.75 -28.39
C LYS A 84 0.55 11.53 -27.71
N MET A 85 0.60 11.57 -26.37
CA MET A 85 1.73 12.18 -25.65
C MET A 85 3.05 11.49 -26.01
N TYR A 86 3.11 10.15 -25.97
CA TYR A 86 4.32 9.42 -26.38
C TYR A 86 4.71 9.69 -27.83
N LYS A 87 3.72 9.77 -28.73
CA LYS A 87 3.97 10.13 -30.13
C LYS A 87 4.51 11.56 -30.27
N ALA A 88 3.97 12.52 -29.53
CA ALA A 88 4.43 13.92 -29.55
C ALA A 88 5.87 14.07 -29.08
N HIS A 89 6.34 13.20 -28.17
CA HIS A 89 7.73 13.12 -27.73
C HIS A 89 8.64 12.26 -28.64
N GLY A 90 8.15 11.80 -29.81
CA GLY A 90 8.94 10.94 -30.71
C GLY A 90 9.19 9.52 -30.16
N ASN A 91 8.47 9.13 -29.11
CA ASN A 91 8.77 7.99 -28.26
C ASN A 91 7.69 6.90 -28.30
N LEU A 92 6.87 6.86 -29.36
CA LEU A 92 5.78 5.89 -29.50
C LEU A 92 6.28 4.44 -29.45
N ASP A 93 7.52 4.19 -29.85
CA ASP A 93 8.14 2.86 -29.84
C ASP A 93 8.23 2.26 -28.42
N PHE A 94 8.28 3.09 -27.37
CA PHE A 94 8.18 2.58 -26.00
C PHE A 94 6.83 1.94 -25.69
N LEU A 95 5.79 2.28 -26.45
CA LEU A 95 4.46 1.71 -26.33
C LEU A 95 4.22 0.52 -27.26
N ILE A 96 5.11 0.18 -28.20
CA ILE A 96 4.85 -0.93 -29.13
C ILE A 96 4.98 -2.28 -28.39
N ASP A 97 4.01 -3.18 -28.61
CA ASP A 97 4.06 -4.54 -28.09
C ASP A 97 5.08 -5.37 -28.88
N LYS A 98 6.08 -5.91 -28.16
CA LYS A 98 7.12 -6.76 -28.75
C LYS A 98 6.60 -8.08 -29.28
N LYS A 99 5.47 -8.59 -28.76
CA LYS A 99 4.88 -9.86 -29.20
C LYS A 99 3.97 -9.71 -30.41
N ASP A 100 3.38 -8.52 -30.59
CA ASP A 100 2.52 -8.21 -31.73
C ASP A 100 2.64 -6.73 -32.07
N THR A 101 3.57 -6.43 -32.97
CA THR A 101 3.98 -5.06 -33.34
C THR A 101 2.87 -4.25 -33.99
N ARG A 102 1.74 -4.88 -34.38
CA ARG A 102 0.55 -4.17 -34.87
C ARG A 102 -0.13 -3.35 -33.78
N PHE A 103 0.14 -3.67 -32.51
CA PHE A 103 -0.54 -3.09 -31.35
C PHE A 103 0.44 -2.43 -30.38
N LEU A 104 -0.12 -1.53 -29.57
CA LEU A 104 0.53 -1.03 -28.38
C LEU A 104 0.50 -2.08 -27.25
N LYS A 105 1.35 -1.86 -26.25
CA LYS A 105 1.52 -2.68 -25.06
C LYS A 105 0.23 -2.75 -24.27
N GLY A 106 -0.08 -3.97 -23.85
CA GLY A 106 -1.23 -4.24 -23.02
C GLY A 106 -2.51 -4.47 -23.81
N MET A 107 -3.50 -4.94 -23.08
CA MET A 107 -4.87 -5.15 -23.55
C MET A 107 -5.80 -5.10 -22.35
N PHE A 108 -7.09 -4.94 -22.61
CA PHE A 108 -8.13 -5.14 -21.61
C PHE A 108 -8.98 -6.35 -22.01
N ASP A 109 -9.10 -7.33 -21.13
CA ASP A 109 -10.07 -8.43 -21.26
C ASP A 109 -10.60 -8.77 -19.86
N ARG A 110 -11.76 -8.20 -19.52
CA ARG A 110 -12.35 -8.14 -18.17
C ARG A 110 -11.49 -7.45 -17.11
N LYS A 111 -10.17 -7.40 -17.30
CA LYS A 111 -9.11 -6.79 -16.48
C LYS A 111 -7.97 -6.37 -17.39
N GLU A 112 -7.08 -5.51 -16.88
CA GLU A 112 -5.86 -5.14 -17.59
C GLU A 112 -4.88 -6.33 -17.70
N MET A 113 -4.37 -6.58 -18.91
CA MET A 113 -3.42 -7.66 -19.21
C MET A 113 -2.29 -7.18 -20.14
N GLY A 114 -1.27 -8.01 -20.33
CA GLY A 114 -0.17 -7.76 -21.26
C GLY A 114 1.00 -6.96 -20.69
N ALA A 115 1.87 -6.50 -21.59
CA ALA A 115 3.12 -5.82 -21.24
C ALA A 115 2.87 -4.50 -20.51
N ARG A 116 3.75 -4.21 -19.54
CA ARG A 116 3.71 -2.98 -18.73
C ARG A 116 4.68 -1.94 -19.27
N ILE A 117 4.46 -0.69 -18.88
CA ILE A 117 5.27 0.47 -19.24
C ILE A 117 6.01 0.95 -18.00
N ASN A 118 7.30 1.28 -18.16
CA ASN A 118 8.20 1.71 -17.08
C ASN A 118 8.95 3.00 -17.43
N VAL A 119 8.47 3.73 -18.43
CA VAL A 119 9.04 5.00 -18.89
C VAL A 119 7.94 6.05 -18.93
N LEU A 120 8.32 7.31 -19.01
CA LEU A 120 7.43 8.44 -19.29
C LEU A 120 7.41 8.77 -20.79
N PRO A 121 6.48 9.62 -21.25
CA PRO A 121 6.44 10.08 -22.64
C PRO A 121 7.78 10.67 -23.11
N ASP A 122 8.51 11.37 -22.24
CA ASP A 122 9.82 11.96 -22.51
C ASP A 122 11.01 10.97 -22.40
N GLY A 123 10.75 9.69 -22.13
CA GLY A 123 11.76 8.64 -22.04
C GLY A 123 12.38 8.43 -20.65
N ARG A 124 12.09 9.27 -19.66
CA ARG A 124 12.59 9.06 -18.29
C ARG A 124 12.05 7.77 -17.69
N LYS A 125 12.91 7.03 -16.98
CA LYS A 125 12.55 5.75 -16.34
C LYS A 125 11.74 5.97 -15.05
N LEU A 126 10.76 5.10 -14.83
CA LEU A 126 9.87 5.11 -13.66
C LEU A 126 10.28 4.09 -12.61
N ASP A 127 9.92 4.36 -11.36
CA ASP A 127 10.20 3.49 -10.21
C ASP A 127 9.26 2.28 -10.11
N LYS A 128 8.14 2.30 -10.84
CA LYS A 128 7.19 1.20 -10.99
C LYS A 128 6.70 1.14 -12.43
N THR A 129 6.05 0.03 -12.75
CA THR A 129 5.43 -0.16 -14.05
C THR A 129 3.92 0.04 -13.97
N PHE A 130 3.30 0.48 -15.07
CA PHE A 130 1.85 0.65 -15.19
C PHE A 130 1.32 0.00 -16.47
N SER A 131 -0.01 -0.17 -16.58
CA SER A 131 -0.67 -0.60 -17.83
C SER A 131 -1.37 0.59 -18.46
N LEU A 132 -1.38 0.68 -19.80
CA LEU A 132 -2.22 1.65 -20.51
C LEU A 132 -3.70 1.53 -20.12
N PHE A 133 -4.16 0.31 -19.86
CA PHE A 133 -5.55 0.03 -19.50
C PHE A 133 -5.82 0.10 -18.00
N SER A 134 -4.90 0.66 -17.20
CA SER A 134 -5.14 0.82 -15.77
C SER A 134 -6.28 1.83 -15.50
N PRO A 135 -7.25 1.52 -14.62
CA PRO A 135 -8.36 2.43 -14.34
C PRO A 135 -7.87 3.73 -13.70
N GLY A 136 -8.43 4.87 -14.12
CA GLY A 136 -8.03 6.19 -13.61
C GLY A 136 -6.57 6.54 -13.89
N LEU A 137 -5.98 5.98 -14.95
CA LEU A 137 -4.61 6.28 -15.36
C LEU A 137 -4.48 7.72 -15.78
N VAL A 138 -3.55 8.43 -15.16
CA VAL A 138 -3.13 9.79 -15.52
C VAL A 138 -1.60 9.78 -15.59
N VAL A 139 -1.06 10.32 -16.68
CA VAL A 139 0.38 10.51 -16.89
C VAL A 139 0.60 12.00 -17.07
N HIS A 140 1.36 12.64 -16.18
CA HIS A 140 1.71 14.04 -16.32
C HIS A 140 2.93 14.18 -17.25
N GLY A 141 2.86 15.13 -18.19
CA GLY A 141 3.99 15.53 -19.02
C GLY A 141 4.86 16.62 -18.38
N GLU A 142 4.39 17.23 -17.28
CA GLU A 142 5.06 18.36 -16.66
C GLU A 142 6.23 17.92 -15.77
N MET A 143 7.35 18.66 -15.84
CA MET A 143 8.50 18.49 -14.95
C MET A 143 8.29 19.14 -13.58
N ASN A 144 7.11 18.96 -12.99
CA ASN A 144 6.86 19.47 -11.64
C ASN A 144 7.39 18.48 -10.60
N ASP A 145 8.30 18.93 -9.74
CA ASP A 145 8.87 18.12 -8.66
C ASP A 145 7.92 17.92 -7.47
N ASP A 146 6.76 18.57 -7.41
CA ASP A 146 5.89 18.57 -6.23
C ASP A 146 4.76 17.53 -6.27
N HIS A 147 4.52 16.90 -7.43
CA HIS A 147 3.45 15.92 -7.63
C HIS A 147 3.95 14.54 -8.07
N TRP A 148 3.04 13.59 -8.28
CA TRP A 148 3.35 12.27 -8.86
C TRP A 148 3.44 12.36 -10.39
N ASP A 149 4.18 11.45 -11.03
CA ASP A 149 4.34 11.49 -12.50
C ASP A 149 3.31 10.59 -13.20
N VAL A 150 2.97 9.45 -12.58
CA VAL A 150 1.85 8.60 -13.01
C VAL A 150 0.99 8.24 -11.81
N MET A 151 -0.33 8.29 -11.99
CA MET A 151 -1.31 7.79 -11.03
C MET A 151 -2.22 6.77 -11.72
N TYR A 152 -2.59 5.71 -11.01
CA TYR A 152 -3.62 4.79 -11.47
C TYR A 152 -4.29 4.08 -10.29
N LYS A 153 -5.49 3.54 -10.49
CA LYS A 153 -6.23 2.78 -9.49
C LYS A 153 -5.83 1.30 -9.53
N ASN A 154 -5.47 0.74 -8.38
CA ASN A 154 -5.20 -0.68 -8.20
C ASN A 154 -6.52 -1.48 -8.22
N LYS A 155 -6.41 -2.80 -8.38
CA LYS A 155 -7.57 -3.72 -8.33
C LYS A 155 -8.40 -3.61 -7.04
N GLY A 156 -7.74 -3.32 -5.91
CA GLY A 156 -8.40 -3.07 -4.62
C GLY A 156 -9.01 -1.68 -4.47
N GLY A 157 -9.04 -0.87 -5.52
CA GLY A 157 -9.65 0.45 -5.54
C GLY A 157 -8.80 1.61 -5.00
N THR A 158 -7.63 1.34 -4.44
CA THR A 158 -6.69 2.36 -3.97
C THR A 158 -5.88 2.96 -5.12
N TYR A 159 -5.47 4.22 -5.01
CA TYR A 159 -4.56 4.83 -5.98
C TYR A 159 -3.10 4.42 -5.72
N SER A 160 -2.40 4.14 -6.80
CA SER A 160 -0.94 4.01 -6.87
C SER A 160 -0.36 5.26 -7.51
N TYR A 161 0.74 5.73 -6.93
CA TYR A 161 1.53 6.84 -7.45
C TYR A 161 2.91 6.31 -7.84
N VAL A 162 3.38 6.74 -9.01
CA VAL A 162 4.66 6.36 -9.62
C VAL A 162 5.45 7.63 -9.90
N TYR A 163 6.77 7.52 -9.71
CA TYR A 163 7.69 8.63 -9.87
C TYR A 163 8.82 8.26 -10.84
N ALA A 164 9.34 9.24 -11.56
CA ALA A 164 10.60 9.14 -12.27
C ALA A 164 11.73 8.82 -11.27
N LEU A 165 12.70 7.99 -11.69
CA LEU A 165 13.78 7.54 -10.82
C LEU A 165 14.59 8.70 -10.23
N GLU A 166 14.95 9.68 -11.05
CA GLU A 166 15.70 10.88 -10.64
C GLU A 166 14.95 11.68 -9.56
N LYS A 167 13.64 11.84 -9.73
CA LYS A 167 12.77 12.52 -8.77
C LYS A 167 12.68 11.77 -7.45
N LYS A 168 12.54 10.44 -7.52
CA LYS A 168 12.57 9.56 -6.34
C LYS A 168 13.91 9.67 -5.59
N GLU A 169 15.03 9.72 -6.30
CA GLU A 169 16.35 9.94 -5.71
C GLU A 169 16.46 11.31 -5.05
N LYS A 170 15.98 12.37 -5.71
CA LYS A 170 15.93 13.73 -5.15
C LYS A 170 15.11 13.79 -3.86
N PHE A 171 13.95 13.13 -3.84
CA PHE A 171 13.13 13.01 -2.62
C PHE A 171 13.82 12.21 -1.53
N ALA A 172 14.50 11.10 -1.87
CA ALA A 172 15.27 10.34 -0.90
C ALA A 172 16.39 11.19 -0.28
N LYS A 173 17.16 11.93 -1.09
CA LYS A 173 18.19 12.87 -0.62
C LYS A 173 17.60 13.95 0.30
N ARG A 174 16.49 14.59 -0.11
CA ARG A 174 15.76 15.58 0.71
C ARG A 174 15.28 15.00 2.04
N LYS A 175 14.76 13.77 2.02
CA LYS A 175 14.30 13.06 3.22
C LYS A 175 15.44 12.87 4.23
N TYR A 176 16.59 12.36 3.81
CA TYR A 176 17.67 12.06 4.75
C TYR A 176 18.41 13.31 5.23
N LYS A 177 18.47 14.39 4.43
CA LYS A 177 18.84 15.73 4.93
C LYS A 177 17.91 16.20 6.08
N LYS A 178 16.60 15.94 5.98
CA LYS A 178 15.66 16.23 7.08
C LYS A 178 15.91 15.33 8.30
N VAL A 179 16.26 14.05 8.09
CA VAL A 179 16.60 13.13 9.19
C VAL A 179 17.83 13.61 9.96
N GLU A 180 18.85 14.11 9.28
CA GLU A 180 20.03 14.73 9.93
C GLU A 180 19.66 15.99 10.70
N LYS A 181 18.80 16.85 10.13
CA LYS A 181 18.27 18.03 10.84
C LYS A 181 17.52 17.61 12.11
N PHE A 182 16.69 16.57 12.00
CA PHE A 182 15.96 16.01 13.12
C PHE A 182 16.88 15.43 14.21
N GLU A 183 17.94 14.72 13.82
CA GLU A 183 18.96 14.19 14.74
C GLU A 183 19.55 15.31 15.62
N ARG A 184 19.90 16.46 15.02
CA ARG A 184 20.41 17.63 15.77
C ARG A 184 19.39 18.21 16.74
N CYS A 185 18.10 18.23 16.37
CA CYS A 185 17.03 18.74 17.22
C CYS A 185 16.54 17.74 18.29
N PHE A 186 16.81 16.45 18.12
CA PHE A 186 16.21 15.38 18.93
C PHE A 186 16.47 15.49 20.43
N PRO A 187 17.69 15.85 20.92
CA PRO A 187 17.93 16.04 22.35
C PRO A 187 17.08 17.16 22.97
N LYS A 188 16.99 18.31 22.29
CA LYS A 188 16.13 19.45 22.70
C LYS A 188 14.66 19.03 22.71
N LEU A 189 14.21 18.38 21.64
CA LEU A 189 12.84 17.86 21.50
C LEU A 189 12.48 16.94 22.68
N LYS A 190 13.27 15.91 22.95
CA LYS A 190 13.00 14.93 24.02
C LYS A 190 12.95 15.60 25.39
N ARG A 191 13.89 16.51 25.67
CA ARG A 191 13.94 17.27 26.93
C ARG A 191 12.68 18.13 27.11
N ASN A 192 12.28 18.87 26.08
CA ASN A 192 11.14 19.78 26.15
C ASN A 192 9.81 19.05 26.20
N VAL A 193 9.66 17.93 25.49
CA VAL A 193 8.47 17.07 25.60
C VAL A 193 8.33 16.52 27.03
N LEU A 194 9.43 16.07 27.65
CA LEU A 194 9.39 15.59 29.03
C LEU A 194 9.07 16.72 30.03
N LYS A 195 9.58 17.93 29.81
CA LYS A 195 9.19 19.12 30.59
C LYS A 195 7.70 19.43 30.42
N GLY A 196 7.18 19.39 29.19
CA GLY A 196 5.77 19.56 28.89
C GLY A 196 4.91 18.52 29.64
N LEU A 197 5.35 17.27 29.66
CA LEU A 197 4.65 16.19 30.37
C LEU A 197 4.55 16.43 31.87
N LYS A 198 5.62 16.94 32.50
CA LYS A 198 5.59 17.35 33.91
C LYS A 198 4.65 18.52 34.18
N LYS A 199 4.47 19.41 33.20
CA LYS A 199 3.56 20.56 33.28
C LYS A 199 2.12 20.24 32.86
N GLY A 200 1.83 19.02 32.41
CA GLY A 200 0.52 18.66 31.89
C GLY A 200 0.20 19.26 30.52
N ASP A 201 1.21 19.57 29.71
CA ASP A 201 1.03 20.11 28.35
C ASP A 201 0.26 19.11 27.46
N GLU A 202 -0.76 19.60 26.77
CA GLU A 202 -1.78 18.83 26.09
C GLU A 202 -1.24 17.77 25.11
N LEU A 203 -0.19 18.10 24.34
CA LEU A 203 0.41 17.22 23.32
C LEU A 203 1.62 16.41 23.80
N SER A 204 2.07 16.65 25.03
CA SER A 204 3.34 16.12 25.51
C SER A 204 3.30 14.60 25.66
N LEU A 205 2.17 14.04 26.07
CA LEU A 205 1.99 12.60 26.24
C LEU A 205 2.15 11.89 24.89
N GLU A 206 1.48 12.36 23.85
CA GLU A 206 1.48 11.78 22.51
C GLU A 206 2.82 11.91 21.81
N MET A 207 3.45 13.09 21.95
CA MET A 207 4.80 13.30 21.44
C MET A 207 5.79 12.36 22.15
N TYR A 208 5.69 12.19 23.47
CA TYR A 208 6.56 11.27 24.20
C TYR A 208 6.33 9.82 23.76
N THR A 209 5.07 9.40 23.62
CA THR A 209 4.69 8.08 23.08
C THR A 209 5.30 7.86 21.70
N LEU A 210 5.12 8.82 20.77
CA LEU A 210 5.65 8.74 19.40
C LEU A 210 7.17 8.56 19.41
N LEU A 211 7.90 9.41 20.15
CA LEU A 211 9.36 9.40 20.19
C LEU A 211 9.93 8.11 20.82
N LYS A 212 9.24 7.54 21.81
CA LYS A 212 9.69 6.33 22.52
C LYS A 212 9.33 5.04 21.78
N THR A 213 8.15 4.98 21.18
CA THR A 213 7.60 3.77 20.56
C THR A 213 7.86 3.67 19.07
N CYS A 214 8.12 4.80 18.39
CA CYS A 214 8.19 4.89 16.94
C CYS A 214 6.91 4.42 16.21
N MET A 215 5.74 4.39 16.88
CA MET A 215 4.49 4.01 16.23
C MET A 215 4.15 4.90 15.04
N ARG A 216 3.38 4.35 14.09
CA ARG A 216 2.75 5.17 13.04
C ARG A 216 1.65 6.00 13.69
N VAL A 217 1.51 7.26 13.27
CA VAL A 217 0.34 8.07 13.61
C VAL A 217 -0.89 7.45 12.93
N GLY A 218 -1.99 7.34 13.66
CA GLY A 218 -3.23 6.77 13.15
C GLY A 218 -3.92 7.71 12.17
N ASN A 219 -4.71 7.13 11.25
CA ASN A 219 -5.58 7.87 10.35
C ASN A 219 -7.01 7.40 10.60
N GLU A 220 -7.91 8.34 10.94
CA GLU A 220 -9.28 8.01 11.32
C GLU A 220 -10.07 7.33 10.20
N VAL A 221 -9.93 7.80 8.97
CA VAL A 221 -10.61 7.20 7.79
C VAL A 221 -10.13 5.75 7.60
N TYR A 222 -8.81 5.53 7.66
CA TYR A 222 -8.23 4.20 7.52
C TYR A 222 -8.64 3.27 8.67
N PHE A 223 -8.72 3.79 9.89
CA PHE A 223 -9.23 3.05 11.05
C PHE A 223 -10.71 2.68 10.88
N LYS A 224 -11.56 3.62 10.44
CA LYS A 224 -12.99 3.36 10.22
C LYS A 224 -13.19 2.24 9.18
N ALA A 225 -12.43 2.27 8.10
CA ALA A 225 -12.51 1.31 6.99
C ALA A 225 -11.93 -0.07 7.31
N HIS A 226 -10.82 -0.16 8.05
CA HIS A 226 -10.08 -1.42 8.20
C HIS A 226 -9.93 -1.91 9.65
N LYS A 227 -10.30 -1.09 10.65
CA LYS A 227 -10.03 -1.33 12.08
C LYS A 227 -8.55 -1.46 12.44
N HIS A 228 -7.67 -1.09 11.52
CA HIS A 228 -6.22 -1.02 11.70
C HIS A 228 -5.86 0.27 12.46
N ARG A 229 -5.02 0.15 13.49
CA ARG A 229 -4.70 1.22 14.42
C ARG A 229 -3.28 1.76 14.21
N GLY A 230 -3.11 3.06 14.42
CA GLY A 230 -1.86 3.71 14.80
C GLY A 230 -2.01 4.43 16.13
N LEU A 231 -0.97 5.15 16.55
CA LEU A 231 -0.87 5.82 17.86
C LEU A 231 -2.16 6.57 18.23
N SER A 232 -2.60 7.52 17.40
CA SER A 232 -3.78 8.35 17.69
C SER A 232 -5.13 7.63 17.68
N THR A 233 -5.18 6.37 17.23
CA THR A 233 -6.40 5.54 17.16
C THR A 233 -6.38 4.39 18.17
N LEU A 234 -5.48 4.44 19.17
CA LEU A 234 -5.45 3.46 20.25
C LEU A 234 -6.55 3.72 21.28
N GLU A 235 -7.17 2.64 21.73
CA GLU A 235 -8.14 2.63 22.83
C GLU A 235 -7.51 2.05 24.10
N GLY A 236 -8.15 2.27 25.25
CA GLY A 236 -7.67 1.75 26.55
C GLY A 236 -7.39 0.24 26.53
N LYS A 237 -8.24 -0.55 25.84
CA LYS A 237 -8.08 -2.01 25.70
C LYS A 237 -6.80 -2.44 24.98
N ASN A 238 -6.16 -1.53 24.23
CA ASN A 238 -4.90 -1.82 23.56
C ASN A 238 -3.69 -1.66 24.48
N ILE A 239 -3.88 -1.25 25.74
CA ILE A 239 -2.80 -0.78 26.61
C ILE A 239 -2.85 -1.51 27.93
N VAL A 240 -1.72 -2.08 28.33
CA VAL A 240 -1.53 -2.70 29.63
C VAL A 240 -0.37 -2.00 30.33
N ILE A 241 -0.61 -1.56 31.56
CA ILE A 241 0.39 -0.88 32.38
C ILE A 241 0.79 -1.79 33.54
N TRP A 242 2.08 -2.09 33.65
CA TRP A 242 2.66 -2.82 34.78
C TRP A 242 3.86 -2.05 35.33
N ARG A 243 3.69 -1.42 36.50
CA ARG A 243 4.69 -0.52 37.11
C ARG A 243 5.14 0.58 36.13
N ASP A 244 6.40 0.54 35.69
CA ASP A 244 7.01 1.45 34.72
C ASP A 244 6.94 0.93 33.27
N LYS A 245 6.51 -0.31 33.06
CA LYS A 245 6.36 -0.92 31.74
C LYS A 245 4.96 -0.67 31.19
N VAL A 246 4.90 -0.21 29.95
CA VAL A 246 3.65 -0.05 29.20
C VAL A 246 3.72 -0.89 27.94
N SER A 247 2.75 -1.78 27.79
CA SER A 247 2.56 -2.64 26.63
C SER A 247 1.43 -2.11 25.78
N PHE A 248 1.66 -2.02 24.47
CA PHE A 248 0.70 -1.63 23.46
C PHE A 248 0.49 -2.81 22.49
N ASN A 249 -0.73 -3.35 22.45
CA ASN A 249 -1.11 -4.49 21.63
C ASN A 249 -2.29 -4.13 20.72
N PHE A 250 -2.07 -4.17 19.40
CA PHE A 250 -3.09 -3.79 18.42
C PHE A 250 -2.77 -4.35 17.02
N THR A 251 -3.79 -4.40 16.17
CA THR A 251 -3.62 -4.66 14.74
C THR A 251 -3.28 -3.35 14.02
N GLY A 252 -2.10 -3.27 13.44
CA GLY A 252 -1.58 -2.14 12.70
C GLY A 252 -1.96 -2.14 11.23
N LYS A 253 -1.26 -1.30 10.45
CA LYS A 253 -1.43 -1.19 8.99
C LYS A 253 -1.33 -2.56 8.31
N ASP A 254 -2.19 -2.81 7.32
CA ASP A 254 -2.23 -4.04 6.51
C ASP A 254 -2.45 -5.32 7.35
N GLY A 255 -3.10 -5.21 8.51
CA GLY A 255 -3.42 -6.34 9.38
C GLY A 255 -2.27 -6.82 10.27
N VAL A 256 -1.13 -6.12 10.26
CA VAL A 256 0.08 -6.53 10.99
C VAL A 256 -0.17 -6.50 12.50
N PRO A 257 0.01 -7.61 13.25
CA PRO A 257 -0.05 -7.58 14.71
C PRO A 257 1.15 -6.82 15.27
N ILE A 258 0.87 -5.83 16.11
CA ILE A 258 1.88 -4.99 16.77
C ILE A 258 1.81 -5.24 18.27
N SER A 259 2.96 -5.59 18.85
CA SER A 259 3.19 -5.65 20.28
C SER A 259 4.44 -4.85 20.61
N ILE A 260 4.29 -3.80 21.42
CA ILE A 260 5.38 -2.92 21.84
C ILE A 260 5.35 -2.87 23.36
N CYS A 261 6.45 -3.24 24.03
CA CYS A 261 6.61 -3.11 25.48
C CYS A 261 7.81 -2.21 25.77
N GLU A 262 7.58 -1.09 26.45
CA GLU A 262 8.60 -0.09 26.74
C GLU A 262 8.51 0.39 28.19
N LYS A 263 9.66 0.78 28.75
CA LYS A 263 9.71 1.45 30.06
C LYS A 263 9.49 2.96 29.92
N PHE A 264 8.67 3.53 30.78
CA PHE A 264 8.33 4.94 30.83
C PHE A 264 8.54 5.52 32.24
N PRO A 265 8.90 6.81 32.34
CA PRO A 265 9.04 7.45 33.66
C PRO A 265 7.68 7.54 34.36
N LYS A 266 7.68 7.57 35.69
CA LYS A 266 6.46 7.64 36.52
C LYS A 266 5.49 8.73 36.07
N VAL A 267 5.99 9.94 35.77
CA VAL A 267 5.15 11.06 35.27
C VAL A 267 4.37 10.72 34.00
N TYR A 268 4.95 9.94 33.09
CA TYR A 268 4.26 9.47 31.89
C TYR A 268 3.19 8.45 32.24
N VAL A 269 3.53 7.47 33.08
CA VAL A 269 2.61 6.41 33.47
C VAL A 269 1.40 7.00 34.18
N ASP A 270 1.61 7.94 35.10
CA ASP A 270 0.54 8.62 35.83
C ASP A 270 -0.35 9.44 34.88
N ALA A 271 0.24 10.17 33.92
CA ALA A 271 -0.51 10.91 32.91
C ALA A 271 -1.32 9.98 31.98
N LEU A 272 -0.75 8.84 31.58
CA LEU A 272 -1.43 7.84 30.77
C LEU A 272 -2.60 7.19 31.52
N LYS A 273 -2.40 6.81 32.79
CA LYS A 273 -3.45 6.22 33.65
C LYS A 273 -4.67 7.13 33.76
N LYS A 274 -4.47 8.45 33.91
CA LYS A 274 -5.58 9.44 33.95
C LYS A 274 -6.44 9.45 32.68
N ARG A 275 -5.89 9.00 31.55
CA ARG A 275 -6.56 8.94 30.24
C ARG A 275 -7.05 7.54 29.85
N LEU A 276 -6.73 6.50 30.63
CA LEU A 276 -7.28 5.16 30.41
C LEU A 276 -8.79 5.20 30.74
N ARG A 277 -9.60 5.35 29.71
CA ARG A 277 -11.07 5.33 29.75
C ARG A 277 -11.58 4.41 28.64
N ASN A 278 -12.89 4.15 28.65
CA ASN A 278 -13.55 3.54 27.49
C ASN A 278 -13.49 4.52 26.31
N GLY A 279 -12.85 4.12 25.21
CA GLY A 279 -12.65 4.94 24.02
C GLY A 279 -11.19 5.24 23.69
N PHE A 280 -10.98 6.21 22.80
CA PHE A 280 -9.65 6.61 22.34
C PHE A 280 -8.89 7.38 23.42
N ILE A 281 -7.61 7.06 23.60
CA ILE A 281 -6.81 7.60 24.71
C ILE A 281 -5.97 8.84 24.35
N PHE A 282 -5.72 9.04 23.06
CA PHE A 282 -4.87 10.09 22.52
C PHE A 282 -5.73 11.07 21.70
N VAL A 283 -6.48 11.89 22.44
CA VAL A 283 -7.44 12.85 21.90
C VAL A 283 -7.06 14.28 22.29
N TYR A 284 -7.39 15.22 21.42
CA TYR A 284 -7.17 16.65 21.60
C TYR A 284 -8.45 17.39 21.24
N ASN A 285 -9.00 18.21 22.15
CA ASN A 285 -10.30 18.88 21.97
C ASN A 285 -11.40 17.91 21.47
N ASN A 286 -11.55 16.77 22.14
CA ASN A 286 -12.52 15.71 21.81
C ASN A 286 -12.43 15.12 20.39
N ARG A 287 -11.35 15.38 19.64
CA ARG A 287 -11.07 14.73 18.35
C ARG A 287 -9.79 13.91 18.39
N LEU A 288 -9.68 12.97 17.47
CA LEU A 288 -8.44 12.24 17.25
C LEU A 288 -7.34 13.17 16.73
N LEU A 289 -6.12 12.91 17.18
CA LEU A 289 -4.94 13.60 16.68
C LEU A 289 -4.61 13.14 15.26
N CYS A 290 -4.35 14.11 14.40
CA CYS A 290 -3.93 13.89 13.02
C CYS A 290 -2.47 14.30 12.83
N GLU A 291 -1.91 14.04 11.65
CA GLU A 291 -0.52 14.36 11.32
C GLU A 291 -0.16 15.84 11.60
N ARG A 292 -1.11 16.76 11.33
CA ARG A 292 -0.90 18.21 11.55
C ARG A 292 -0.65 18.55 13.02
N ASP A 293 -1.26 17.82 13.95
CA ASP A 293 -1.09 18.09 15.38
C ASP A 293 0.31 17.68 15.87
N PHE A 294 0.83 16.57 15.36
CA PHE A 294 2.21 16.17 15.64
C PHE A 294 3.23 17.15 15.01
N LYS A 295 2.96 17.68 13.81
CA LYS A 295 3.77 18.75 13.20
C LYS A 295 3.85 19.99 14.10
N LYS A 296 2.69 20.45 14.61
CA LYS A 296 2.60 21.51 15.61
C LYS A 296 3.39 21.16 16.88
N GLY A 297 3.31 19.91 17.34
CA GLY A 297 4.10 19.38 18.44
C GLY A 297 5.61 19.52 18.21
N PHE A 298 6.13 19.10 17.05
CA PHE A 298 7.56 19.30 16.74
C PHE A 298 7.93 20.78 16.77
N LYS A 299 7.17 21.63 16.08
CA LYS A 299 7.42 23.09 16.07
C LYS A 299 7.43 23.67 17.48
N LYS A 300 6.46 23.30 18.32
CA LYS A 300 6.36 23.72 19.73
C LYS A 300 7.58 23.30 20.55
N TYR A 301 7.98 22.03 20.46
CA TYR A 301 8.98 21.47 21.39
C TYR A 301 10.43 21.62 20.92
N CYS A 302 10.72 21.78 19.63
CA CYS A 302 12.09 22.02 19.14
C CYS A 302 12.27 23.26 18.26
N GLY A 303 11.20 23.94 17.84
CA GLY A 303 11.25 25.11 16.96
C GLY A 303 11.19 24.76 15.47
N GLU A 304 11.10 23.49 15.13
CA GLU A 304 11.21 22.98 13.76
C GLU A 304 10.05 22.06 13.43
N GLU A 305 9.50 22.18 12.23
CA GLU A 305 8.40 21.32 11.78
C GLU A 305 8.93 20.05 11.10
N PHE A 306 8.41 18.89 11.52
CA PHE A 306 8.72 17.61 10.91
C PHE A 306 7.48 16.75 10.72
N TYR A 307 7.50 15.91 9.67
CA TYR A 307 6.49 14.86 9.52
C TYR A 307 6.71 13.76 10.57
N PRO A 308 5.66 13.20 11.18
CA PRO A 308 5.81 12.21 12.27
C PRO A 308 6.59 10.95 11.91
N HIS A 309 6.49 10.51 10.65
CA HIS A 309 7.22 9.34 10.15
C HIS A 309 8.75 9.54 10.13
N ILE A 310 9.24 10.77 10.34
CA ILE A 310 10.68 11.05 10.49
C ILE A 310 11.27 10.31 11.68
N VAL A 311 10.51 10.15 12.78
CA VAL A 311 10.96 9.50 14.02
C VAL A 311 11.40 8.07 13.74
N ARG A 312 10.64 7.37 12.87
CA ARG A 312 10.93 6.00 12.45
C ARG A 312 12.19 5.90 11.60
N SER A 313 12.39 6.86 10.69
CA SER A 313 13.57 6.89 9.81
C SER A 313 14.84 7.29 10.58
N HIS A 314 14.70 8.24 11.51
CA HIS A 314 15.75 8.60 12.46
C HIS A 314 16.16 7.40 13.32
N TYR A 315 15.21 6.73 13.98
CA TYR A 315 15.49 5.54 14.77
C TYR A 315 16.24 4.48 13.96
N ALA A 316 15.71 4.09 12.80
CA ALA A 316 16.32 3.05 11.96
C ALA A 316 17.73 3.44 11.49
N THR A 317 17.93 4.69 11.08
CA THR A 317 19.23 5.19 10.62
C THR A 317 20.27 5.20 11.74
N ILE A 318 19.91 5.67 12.94
CA ILE A 318 20.83 5.75 14.09
C ILE A 318 21.19 4.36 14.61
N GLU A 319 20.22 3.44 14.70
CA GLU A 319 20.49 2.06 15.08
C GLU A 319 21.41 1.36 14.06
N ALA A 320 21.17 1.56 12.76
CA ALA A 320 22.04 1.02 11.72
C ALA A 320 23.46 1.61 11.79
N LYS A 321 23.62 2.92 12.05
CA LYS A 321 24.93 3.57 12.23
C LYS A 321 25.75 2.93 13.36
N LYS A 322 25.15 2.27 14.36
CA LYS A 322 25.90 1.57 15.42
C LYS A 322 26.76 0.43 14.89
N LEU A 323 26.34 -0.23 13.81
CA LEU A 323 27.14 -1.26 13.13
C LEU A 323 28.46 -0.69 12.61
N LEU A 324 28.44 0.55 12.13
CA LEU A 324 29.64 1.21 11.58
C LEU A 324 30.69 1.53 12.66
N LYS A 325 30.36 1.44 13.95
CA LYS A 325 31.34 1.61 15.04
C LYS A 325 32.14 0.34 15.34
N LYS A 326 31.69 -0.83 14.86
CA LYS A 326 32.40 -2.10 15.07
C LYS A 326 33.62 -2.20 14.16
N ARG A 327 34.67 -2.93 14.58
CA ARG A 327 35.86 -3.18 13.76
C ARG A 327 35.60 -4.17 12.62
N LYS A 328 35.02 -5.33 12.95
CA LYS A 328 34.60 -6.38 12.00
C LYS A 328 33.08 -6.50 11.98
N LEU A 329 32.51 -6.84 10.82
CA LEU A 329 31.07 -6.95 10.60
C LEU A 329 30.78 -8.24 9.82
N SER A 330 30.08 -9.17 10.45
CA SER A 330 29.57 -10.36 9.74
C SER A 330 28.18 -10.13 9.17
N LYS A 331 27.84 -10.84 8.08
CA LYS A 331 26.49 -10.80 7.49
C LYS A 331 25.41 -11.14 8.52
N LYS A 332 25.64 -12.15 9.37
CA LYS A 332 24.71 -12.59 10.42
C LYS A 332 24.41 -11.47 11.44
N GLU A 333 25.41 -10.69 11.83
CA GLU A 333 25.20 -9.56 12.75
C GLU A 333 24.42 -8.42 12.11
N VAL A 334 24.70 -8.12 10.83
CA VAL A 334 23.97 -7.09 10.07
C VAL A 334 22.50 -7.48 9.92
N ASP A 335 22.22 -8.71 9.50
CA ASP A 335 20.86 -9.21 9.35
C ASP A 335 20.13 -9.20 10.71
N LYS A 336 20.79 -9.64 11.80
CA LYS A 336 20.22 -9.59 13.15
C LYS A 336 19.85 -8.15 13.57
N MET A 337 20.72 -7.17 13.29
CA MET A 337 20.43 -5.77 13.57
C MET A 337 19.25 -5.26 12.73
N PHE A 338 19.23 -5.55 11.43
CA PHE A 338 18.13 -5.13 10.56
C PHE A 338 16.79 -5.76 10.95
N VAL A 339 16.78 -7.05 11.33
CA VAL A 339 15.60 -7.71 11.92
C VAL A 339 15.17 -7.02 13.20
N SER A 340 16.09 -6.69 14.11
CA SER A 340 15.77 -5.98 15.36
C SER A 340 15.12 -4.61 15.09
N ILE A 341 15.66 -3.83 14.15
CA ILE A 341 15.07 -2.55 13.75
C ILE A 341 13.68 -2.77 13.13
N ALA A 342 13.53 -3.77 12.26
CA ALA A 342 12.24 -4.12 11.66
C ALA A 342 11.20 -4.50 12.72
N SER A 343 11.59 -5.29 13.71
CA SER A 343 10.76 -5.70 14.84
C SER A 343 10.27 -4.48 15.64
N LYS A 344 11.18 -3.58 16.04
CA LYS A 344 10.84 -2.34 16.73
C LYS A 344 9.87 -1.45 15.92
N LEU A 345 10.04 -1.41 14.61
CA LEU A 345 9.18 -0.64 13.72
C LEU A 345 7.87 -1.36 13.37
N GLY A 346 7.71 -2.64 13.70
CA GLY A 346 6.56 -3.44 13.29
C GLY A 346 6.51 -3.67 11.78
N HIS A 347 7.67 -3.90 11.16
CA HIS A 347 7.76 -4.31 9.76
C HIS A 347 7.79 -5.84 9.68
N LYS A 348 6.64 -6.41 9.32
CA LYS A 348 6.42 -7.85 9.22
C LYS A 348 5.91 -8.22 7.83
N LYS A 349 6.11 -9.48 7.45
CA LYS A 349 5.51 -10.11 6.28
C LYS A 349 4.73 -11.34 6.76
N CYS A 350 3.54 -11.54 6.20
CA CYS A 350 2.78 -12.76 6.41
C CYS A 350 3.28 -13.84 5.43
N VAL A 351 3.69 -14.99 5.95
CA VAL A 351 4.14 -16.16 5.18
C VAL A 351 3.39 -17.37 5.72
N ASN A 352 2.59 -18.03 4.89
CA ASN A 352 1.75 -19.18 5.28
C ASN A 352 0.85 -18.92 6.50
N GLY A 353 0.27 -17.73 6.58
CA GLY A 353 -0.59 -17.33 7.72
C GLY A 353 0.16 -16.82 8.95
N GLU A 354 1.50 -16.91 8.97
CA GLU A 354 2.32 -16.48 10.10
C GLU A 354 3.02 -15.13 9.84
N TRP A 355 2.96 -14.24 10.82
CA TRP A 355 3.64 -12.94 10.75
C TRP A 355 5.09 -13.05 11.23
N LYS A 356 6.04 -12.77 10.33
CA LYS A 356 7.48 -12.79 10.62
C LYS A 356 8.10 -11.43 10.38
N ASP A 357 9.03 -11.02 11.24
CA ASP A 357 9.77 -9.77 11.06
C ASP A 357 10.54 -9.81 9.73
N ASN A 358 10.43 -8.73 8.96
CA ASN A 358 11.06 -8.63 7.65
C ASN A 358 11.65 -7.23 7.46
N PHE A 359 12.95 -7.17 7.22
CA PHE A 359 13.67 -5.90 7.16
C PHE A 359 13.76 -5.29 5.76
N THR A 360 13.21 -5.91 4.71
CA THR A 360 13.32 -5.39 3.33
C THR A 360 12.78 -3.97 3.21
N VAL A 361 11.58 -3.73 3.75
CA VAL A 361 10.99 -2.38 3.78
C VAL A 361 11.79 -1.43 4.66
N THR A 362 12.32 -1.91 5.80
CA THR A 362 13.17 -1.13 6.72
C THR A 362 14.41 -0.61 6.00
N VAL A 363 15.16 -1.49 5.36
CA VAL A 363 16.43 -1.16 4.68
C VAL A 363 16.18 -0.24 3.48
N ASN A 364 15.14 -0.52 2.69
CA ASN A 364 14.89 0.24 1.46
C ASN A 364 14.27 1.62 1.69
N HIS A 365 13.56 1.82 2.81
CA HIS A 365 12.73 3.02 2.99
C HIS A 365 12.88 3.73 4.33
N TYR A 366 13.56 3.17 5.34
CA TYR A 366 13.67 3.79 6.67
C TYR A 366 15.12 4.03 7.11
N ILE A 367 16.09 3.35 6.52
CA ILE A 367 17.53 3.58 6.77
C ILE A 367 18.08 4.45 5.64
N ASP A 368 18.96 5.39 5.99
CA ASP A 368 19.71 6.18 5.00
C ASP A 368 20.46 5.25 4.01
N PRO A 369 20.21 5.36 2.70
CA PRO A 369 20.89 4.55 1.69
C PRO A 369 22.41 4.60 1.78
N ALA A 370 22.99 5.77 2.10
CA ALA A 370 24.44 5.91 2.25
C ALA A 370 24.97 5.10 3.45
N VAL A 371 24.18 5.01 4.53
CA VAL A 371 24.51 4.14 5.68
C VAL A 371 24.41 2.68 5.29
N VAL A 372 23.35 2.27 4.58
CA VAL A 372 23.18 0.89 4.11
C VAL A 372 24.33 0.46 3.21
N GLU A 373 24.72 1.30 2.25
CA GLU A 373 25.82 1.03 1.32
C GLU A 373 27.15 0.87 2.06
N ARG A 374 27.46 1.77 2.99
CA ARG A 374 28.66 1.68 3.84
C ARG A 374 28.69 0.42 4.69
N ILE A 375 27.54 -0.02 5.22
CA ILE A 375 27.46 -1.28 5.96
C ILE A 375 27.78 -2.43 5.02
N LYS A 376 27.12 -2.51 3.85
CA LYS A 376 27.31 -3.59 2.86
C LYS A 376 28.76 -3.73 2.41
N LYS A 377 29.46 -2.61 2.16
CA LYS A 377 30.89 -2.60 1.76
C LYS A 377 31.85 -3.14 2.84
N ARG A 378 31.41 -3.16 4.11
CA ARG A 378 32.23 -3.59 5.25
C ARG A 378 31.90 -5.00 5.74
N VAL A 379 30.87 -5.63 5.19
CA VAL A 379 30.55 -7.02 5.52
C VAL A 379 31.66 -7.91 4.97
N GLN A 380 32.28 -8.66 5.88
CA GLN A 380 33.27 -9.68 5.54
C GLN A 380 32.59 -11.03 5.33
#